data_AF-A0A397T307-F1
#
_entry.id   AF-A0A397T307-F1
#
_cell.length_a   1.000
_cell.length_b   1.000
_cell.length_c   1.000
_cell.angle_alpha   90.00
_cell.angle_beta   90.00
_cell.angle_gamma   90.00
#
_symmetry.space_group_name_H-M   'P 1'
#
loop_
_entity.id
_entity.type
_entity.pdbx_description
1 polymer ?
#
loop_
_entity_poly.entity_id
_entity_poly.type
_entity_poly.pdbx_seq_one_letter_code
_entity_poly.pdbx_strand_id
1 'polypeptide(L)'
;MTSNPSKRRKIVKKFVDEKKQIIRLGFPSISTKFAEFPIDIAADIGCEVIKEFLRLHRGLDFELVMIEQDSKVLNAFELKWKEIKDDLDAFKFQTKNGNLLQLKSDFGIECRFIVAETTWRMKPGTNQLNKQIFDAVGSRLHEELKRLYPNPGVVGEAYPVQIPKDSDLHIDEGIEQIIFVVSPNMNPSRPDPVSLGKAKELLKKTYHSMLNAFWELKIGQEYRPITTKKEKGSAFDILMKSASKSSFKTSAESSKRILPKVGGKGWTNVLLPYCQSPETFPKSEVYYYDDELVIIYDKYPKAKKHLLVIPRKYIDNIEELKKQDLQLVRALKEKGQCVIEKMKQENPKLFFRMGFHAVPGLRQLHMHVISQDFISPSLKHKKHWNSFTTEFFKDAEEIEKILEERGEIKFNKEYYENLLKSPLKCHLCDTKSIKFIPDLKKHLEEHWNES
;
A
#
# COMPACT_ATOMS: atom_id res chain seq x y z
N MET A 1 51.68 -7.87 27.08
CA MET A 1 50.52 -7.45 27.89
C MET A 1 49.33 -8.35 27.54
N THR A 2 48.77 -9.07 28.51
CA THR A 2 47.75 -10.11 28.29
C THR A 2 46.33 -9.51 28.28
N SER A 3 45.60 -9.67 27.17
CA SER A 3 44.23 -9.15 27.03
C SER A 3 43.22 -10.07 27.72
N ASN A 4 42.76 -9.65 28.90
CA ASN A 4 41.91 -10.44 29.80
C ASN A 4 40.57 -10.89 29.15
N PRO A 5 40.31 -12.21 28.98
CA PRO A 5 39.11 -12.74 28.32
C PRO A 5 37.78 -12.33 28.98
N SER A 6 37.80 -12.01 30.28
CA SER A 6 36.59 -11.61 31.03
C SER A 6 35.97 -10.29 30.54
N LYS A 7 36.79 -9.34 30.05
CA LYS A 7 36.29 -8.08 29.47
C LYS A 7 35.58 -8.33 28.13
N ARG A 8 36.11 -9.20 27.26
CA ARG A 8 35.42 -9.61 26.03
C ARG A 8 34.09 -10.29 26.33
N ARG A 9 34.03 -11.22 27.30
CA ARG A 9 32.76 -11.84 27.73
C ARG A 9 31.75 -10.82 28.27
N LYS A 10 32.16 -9.83 29.07
CA LYS A 10 31.24 -8.76 29.55
C LYS A 10 30.76 -7.83 28.43
N ILE A 11 31.61 -7.49 27.45
CA ILE A 11 31.21 -6.66 26.29
C ILE A 11 30.27 -7.43 25.37
N VAL A 12 30.57 -8.70 25.06
CA VAL A 12 29.68 -9.57 24.26
C VAL A 12 28.34 -9.80 24.96
N LYS A 13 28.31 -9.96 26.30
CA LYS A 13 27.04 -10.06 27.04
C LYS A 13 26.24 -8.75 27.04
N LYS A 14 26.89 -7.58 26.92
CA LYS A 14 26.20 -6.27 26.84
C LYS A 14 25.67 -5.94 25.45
N PHE A 15 26.10 -6.66 24.41
CA PHE A 15 25.55 -6.57 23.03
C PHE A 15 24.45 -7.61 22.73
N VAL A 16 24.01 -8.38 23.73
CA VAL A 16 23.03 -9.48 23.58
C VAL A 16 21.67 -9.19 24.24
N ASP A 17 21.53 -8.07 24.98
CA ASP A 17 20.31 -7.75 25.76
C ASP A 17 19.57 -6.46 25.35
N GLU A 18 19.93 -5.83 24.23
CA GLU A 18 18.95 -4.99 23.51
C GLU A 18 18.01 -5.90 22.71
N LYS A 19 17.07 -6.54 23.42
CA LYS A 19 15.91 -7.16 22.79
C LYS A 19 15.19 -6.06 22.00
N LYS A 20 15.28 -6.10 20.66
CA LYS A 20 14.40 -5.33 19.78
C LYS A 20 12.96 -5.65 20.16
N GLN A 21 12.32 -4.75 20.89
CA GLN A 21 10.97 -4.93 21.39
C GLN A 21 10.01 -5.00 20.19
N ILE A 22 9.36 -6.15 20.01
CA ILE A 22 8.44 -6.36 18.89
C ILE A 22 7.25 -5.42 19.06
N ILE A 23 7.03 -4.55 18.08
CA ILE A 23 5.93 -3.58 18.12
C ILE A 23 4.64 -4.28 17.69
N ARG A 24 3.58 -4.18 18.50
CA ARG A 24 2.32 -4.88 18.25
C ARG A 24 1.15 -3.94 18.00
N LEU A 25 0.23 -4.39 17.15
CA LEU A 25 -1.10 -3.82 16.96
C LEU A 25 -2.14 -4.77 17.54
N GLY A 26 -2.88 -4.34 18.55
CA GLY A 26 -4.11 -5.00 19.00
C GLY A 26 -5.32 -4.47 18.23
N PHE A 27 -6.23 -5.32 17.78
CA PHE A 27 -7.46 -4.86 17.10
C PHE A 27 -8.63 -5.84 17.28
N PRO A 28 -9.89 -5.36 17.29
CA PRO A 28 -11.06 -6.22 17.27
C PRO A 28 -11.33 -6.74 15.86
N SER A 29 -12.26 -7.70 15.71
CA SER A 29 -12.87 -7.92 14.40
C SER A 29 -13.67 -6.68 13.97
N ILE A 30 -13.60 -6.29 12.70
CA ILE A 30 -14.19 -5.03 12.20
C ILE A 30 -15.57 -5.30 11.58
N SER A 31 -16.54 -4.43 11.86
CA SER A 31 -17.93 -4.44 11.41
C SER A 31 -18.82 -5.63 11.83
N THR A 32 -18.26 -6.71 12.38
CA THR A 32 -18.99 -7.96 12.71
C THR A 32 -20.14 -7.73 13.69
N LYS A 33 -19.84 -7.38 14.95
CA LYS A 33 -20.79 -7.24 16.06
C LYS A 33 -21.42 -5.85 16.12
N PHE A 34 -20.63 -4.81 15.88
CA PHE A 34 -21.07 -3.41 15.94
C PHE A 34 -22.02 -3.05 14.80
N ALA A 35 -21.77 -3.59 13.61
CA ALA A 35 -22.41 -3.20 12.36
C ALA A 35 -23.15 -4.36 11.66
N GLU A 36 -23.28 -5.53 12.31
CA GLU A 36 -24.01 -6.71 11.79
C GLU A 36 -23.51 -7.20 10.42
N PHE A 37 -22.21 -7.06 10.16
CA PHE A 37 -21.60 -7.54 8.92
C PHE A 37 -21.45 -9.07 8.95
N PRO A 38 -21.80 -9.81 7.88
CA PRO A 38 -21.71 -11.27 7.86
C PRO A 38 -20.30 -11.80 8.19
N ILE A 39 -20.23 -12.62 9.25
CA ILE A 39 -18.98 -13.04 9.91
C ILE A 39 -17.99 -13.67 8.93
N ASP A 40 -18.43 -14.66 8.14
CA ASP A 40 -17.54 -15.38 7.21
C ASP A 40 -16.93 -14.45 6.15
N ILE A 41 -17.73 -13.48 5.69
CA ILE A 41 -17.29 -12.48 4.69
C ILE A 41 -16.33 -11.46 5.33
N ALA A 42 -16.53 -11.11 6.60
CA ALA A 42 -15.59 -10.26 7.33
C ALA A 42 -14.25 -11.00 7.58
N ALA A 43 -14.30 -12.29 7.91
CA ALA A 43 -13.13 -13.14 8.05
C ALA A 43 -12.36 -13.28 6.73
N ASP A 44 -13.05 -13.58 5.61
CA ASP A 44 -12.47 -13.59 4.26
C ASP A 44 -11.71 -12.29 3.95
N ILE A 45 -12.39 -11.14 4.06
CA ILE A 45 -11.83 -9.82 3.72
C ILE A 45 -10.68 -9.44 4.67
N GLY A 46 -10.88 -9.62 5.98
CA GLY A 46 -9.89 -9.26 6.99
C GLY A 46 -8.61 -10.08 6.83
N CYS A 47 -8.73 -11.41 6.74
CA CYS A 47 -7.58 -12.30 6.57
C CYS A 47 -6.87 -12.08 5.23
N GLU A 48 -7.58 -11.86 4.10
CA GLU A 48 -6.93 -11.51 2.83
C GLU A 48 -6.10 -10.23 2.92
N VAL A 49 -6.64 -9.17 3.52
CA VAL A 49 -5.94 -7.88 3.67
C VAL A 49 -4.78 -7.98 4.66
N ILE A 50 -4.94 -8.72 5.75
CA ILE A 50 -3.85 -9.03 6.69
C ILE A 50 -2.73 -9.79 5.98
N LYS A 51 -3.05 -10.81 5.17
CA LYS A 51 -2.06 -11.56 4.40
C LYS A 51 -1.33 -10.67 3.39
N GLU A 52 -2.05 -9.85 2.62
CA GLU A 52 -1.42 -8.90 1.68
C GLU A 52 -0.49 -7.94 2.41
N PHE A 53 -0.90 -7.42 3.57
CA PHE A 53 -0.08 -6.54 4.39
C PHE A 53 1.15 -7.23 4.97
N LEU A 54 1.01 -8.44 5.53
CA LEU A 54 2.16 -9.21 6.03
C LEU A 54 3.15 -9.52 4.91
N ARG A 55 2.66 -9.92 3.73
CA ARG A 55 3.48 -10.16 2.52
C ARG A 55 4.31 -8.95 2.13
N LEU A 56 3.73 -7.75 2.18
CA LEU A 56 4.43 -6.50 1.85
C LEU A 56 5.47 -6.08 2.91
N HIS A 57 5.38 -6.59 4.14
CA HIS A 57 6.21 -6.18 5.28
C HIS A 57 7.01 -7.33 5.93
N ARG A 58 7.31 -8.40 5.17
CA ARG A 58 7.92 -9.64 5.70
C ARG A 58 9.22 -9.46 6.46
N GLY A 59 10.08 -8.51 6.07
CA GLY A 59 11.40 -8.29 6.68
C GLY A 59 11.44 -7.53 8.01
N LEU A 60 10.28 -7.19 8.60
CA LEU A 60 10.16 -6.13 9.62
C LEU A 60 9.63 -6.62 10.98
N ASP A 61 10.10 -5.99 12.05
CA ASP A 61 9.82 -6.39 13.45
C ASP A 61 8.44 -5.86 13.91
N PHE A 62 7.38 -6.64 13.73
CA PHE A 62 6.04 -6.43 14.30
C PHE A 62 5.19 -7.71 14.38
N GLU A 63 4.14 -7.65 15.19
CA GLU A 63 3.04 -8.63 15.22
C GLU A 63 1.67 -7.92 15.16
N LEU A 64 0.68 -8.62 14.63
CA LEU A 64 -0.72 -8.26 14.58
C LEU A 64 -1.49 -9.20 15.51
N VAL A 65 -2.31 -8.65 16.40
CA VAL A 65 -3.03 -9.41 17.43
C VAL A 65 -4.53 -9.08 17.34
N MET A 66 -5.33 -9.98 16.77
CA MET A 66 -6.79 -9.80 16.77
C MET A 66 -7.40 -10.35 18.05
N ILE A 67 -8.20 -9.54 18.73
CA ILE A 67 -8.86 -9.86 19.99
C ILE A 67 -10.36 -9.90 19.78
N GLU A 68 -11.00 -11.02 20.12
CA GLU A 68 -12.45 -11.15 19.96
C GLU A 68 -13.05 -12.02 21.07
N GLN A 69 -14.10 -11.51 21.72
CA GLN A 69 -14.80 -12.21 22.79
C GLN A 69 -15.83 -13.20 22.24
N ASP A 70 -16.43 -12.91 21.07
CA ASP A 70 -17.35 -13.83 20.41
C ASP A 70 -16.59 -15.00 19.76
N SER A 71 -16.74 -16.18 20.35
CA SER A 71 -16.06 -17.40 19.89
C SER A 71 -16.43 -17.82 18.47
N LYS A 72 -17.62 -17.45 17.95
CA LYS A 72 -18.00 -17.73 16.56
C LYS A 72 -17.21 -16.85 15.60
N VAL A 73 -17.07 -15.57 15.94
CA VAL A 73 -16.30 -14.61 15.14
C VAL A 73 -14.82 -14.96 15.17
N LEU A 74 -14.26 -15.24 16.36
CA LEU A 74 -12.87 -15.66 16.52
C LEU A 74 -12.56 -16.91 15.67
N ASN A 75 -13.39 -17.95 15.77
CA ASN A 75 -13.21 -19.20 15.03
C ASN A 75 -13.28 -19.00 13.50
N ALA A 76 -14.17 -18.13 12.99
CA ALA A 76 -14.24 -17.84 11.56
C ALA A 76 -12.92 -17.22 11.03
N PHE A 77 -12.34 -16.27 11.76
CA PHE A 77 -11.03 -15.70 11.43
C PHE A 77 -9.90 -16.72 11.58
N GLU A 78 -9.91 -17.57 12.60
CA GLU A 78 -8.89 -18.62 12.80
C GLU A 78 -8.91 -19.68 11.70
N LEU A 79 -10.10 -20.17 11.33
CA LEU A 79 -10.28 -21.09 10.21
C LEU A 79 -9.82 -20.46 8.90
N LYS A 80 -10.22 -19.20 8.64
CA LYS A 80 -9.81 -18.52 7.41
C LYS A 80 -8.31 -18.26 7.36
N TRP A 81 -7.71 -17.87 8.48
CA TRP A 81 -6.27 -17.66 8.56
C TRP A 81 -5.51 -18.97 8.34
N LYS A 82 -5.98 -20.08 8.94
CA LYS A 82 -5.41 -21.42 8.74
C LYS A 82 -5.48 -21.88 7.29
N GLU A 83 -6.55 -21.54 6.56
CA GLU A 83 -6.69 -21.82 5.12
C GLU A 83 -5.64 -21.08 4.28
N ILE A 84 -5.44 -19.78 4.53
CA ILE A 84 -4.69 -18.92 3.60
C ILE A 84 -3.25 -18.60 4.01
N LYS A 85 -2.85 -18.72 5.29
CA LYS A 85 -1.51 -18.31 5.75
C LYS A 85 -0.40 -19.14 5.11
N ASP A 86 0.78 -18.56 4.98
CA ASP A 86 2.01 -19.35 4.84
C ASP A 86 2.82 -19.34 6.15
N ASP A 87 3.89 -20.13 6.19
CA ASP A 87 4.64 -20.38 7.43
C ASP A 87 5.32 -19.13 7.98
N LEU A 88 5.68 -18.17 7.13
CA LEU A 88 6.28 -16.89 7.55
C LEU A 88 5.22 -15.94 8.14
N ASP A 89 4.07 -15.83 7.48
CA ASP A 89 2.99 -14.96 7.92
C ASP A 89 2.34 -15.49 9.23
N ALA A 90 2.41 -16.80 9.49
CA ALA A 90 1.82 -17.46 10.66
C ALA A 90 2.33 -16.95 12.02
N PHE A 91 3.58 -16.49 12.12
CA PHE A 91 4.14 -15.96 13.37
C PHE A 91 3.81 -14.47 13.60
N LYS A 92 3.32 -13.77 12.57
CA LYS A 92 3.08 -12.32 12.60
C LYS A 92 1.61 -11.94 12.74
N PHE A 93 0.69 -12.89 12.63
CA PHE A 93 -0.72 -12.69 12.99
C PHE A 93 -1.20 -13.80 13.92
N GLN A 94 -1.69 -13.38 15.08
CA GLN A 94 -2.29 -14.25 16.08
C GLN A 94 -3.66 -13.72 16.53
N THR A 95 -4.50 -14.65 16.98
CA THR A 95 -5.84 -14.42 17.51
C THR A 95 -5.85 -14.73 19.01
N LYS A 96 -6.70 -14.04 19.79
CA LYS A 96 -6.98 -14.38 21.20
C LYS A 96 -8.45 -14.12 21.53
N ASN A 97 -9.01 -14.95 22.41
CA ASN A 97 -10.23 -14.61 23.13
C ASN A 97 -9.87 -13.81 24.38
N GLY A 98 -10.41 -12.60 24.56
CA GLY A 98 -10.07 -11.74 25.71
C GLY A 98 -10.55 -10.30 25.58
N ASN A 99 -10.04 -9.41 26.44
CA ASN A 99 -10.31 -7.97 26.37
C ASN A 99 -9.13 -7.23 25.71
N LEU A 100 -9.42 -6.40 24.70
CA LEU A 100 -8.41 -5.61 23.98
C LEU A 100 -7.70 -4.59 24.88
N LEU A 101 -8.36 -4.13 25.95
CA LEU A 101 -7.84 -3.15 26.91
C LEU A 101 -7.12 -3.79 28.10
N GLN A 102 -6.80 -5.09 28.04
CA GLN A 102 -6.18 -5.87 29.13
C GLN A 102 -5.16 -6.87 28.57
N LEU A 103 -4.52 -6.53 27.45
CA LEU A 103 -3.64 -7.46 26.73
C LEU A 103 -2.33 -7.75 27.47
N LYS A 104 -1.81 -6.77 28.20
CA LYS A 104 -0.61 -6.91 29.02
C LYS A 104 -0.95 -7.60 30.33
N SER A 105 -2.04 -7.24 31.01
CA SER A 105 -2.48 -7.93 32.24
C SER A 105 -2.83 -9.40 32.02
N ASP A 106 -3.61 -9.71 30.98
CA ASP A 106 -4.23 -11.03 30.84
C ASP A 106 -3.34 -12.02 30.07
N PHE A 107 -2.49 -11.52 29.16
CA PHE A 107 -1.69 -12.36 28.25
C PHE A 107 -0.19 -12.03 28.23
N GLY A 108 0.25 -10.96 28.92
CA GLY A 108 1.63 -10.46 28.80
C GLY A 108 1.96 -9.87 27.42
N ILE A 109 0.95 -9.54 26.61
CA ILE A 109 1.10 -9.04 25.24
C ILE A 109 0.99 -7.52 25.24
N GLU A 110 2.13 -6.84 25.37
CA GLU A 110 2.17 -5.38 25.28
C GLU A 110 1.88 -4.89 23.85
N CYS A 111 0.79 -4.13 23.69
CA CYS A 111 0.33 -3.55 22.43
C CYS A 111 0.33 -2.02 22.50
N ARG A 112 1.43 -1.40 22.04
CA ARG A 112 1.58 0.07 21.96
C ARG A 112 0.53 0.75 21.08
N PHE A 113 -0.05 0.01 20.13
CA PHE A 113 -1.13 0.47 19.26
C PHE A 113 -2.36 -0.41 19.45
N ILE A 114 -3.53 0.20 19.64
CA ILE A 114 -4.82 -0.50 19.57
C ILE A 114 -5.76 0.13 18.53
N VAL A 115 -6.76 -0.61 18.08
CA VAL A 115 -7.77 -0.15 17.12
C VAL A 115 -9.15 -0.14 17.79
N ALA A 116 -9.96 0.86 17.50
CA ALA A 116 -11.33 0.95 18.01
C ALA A 116 -12.30 1.45 16.94
N GLU A 117 -13.45 0.77 16.79
CA GLU A 117 -14.49 1.25 15.88
C GLU A 117 -15.19 2.50 16.45
N THR A 118 -15.51 3.45 15.56
CA THR A 118 -16.31 4.63 15.86
C THR A 118 -17.22 5.01 14.69
N THR A 119 -18.10 6.00 14.89
CA THR A 119 -18.91 6.58 13.81
C THR A 119 -18.24 7.81 13.22
N TRP A 120 -18.77 8.34 12.10
CA TRP A 120 -18.37 9.64 11.55
C TRP A 120 -18.39 10.81 12.55
N ARG A 121 -19.11 10.67 13.67
CA ARG A 121 -19.17 11.68 14.75
C ARG A 121 -17.97 11.64 15.70
N MET A 122 -17.18 10.57 15.70
CA MET A 122 -16.07 10.32 16.65
C MET A 122 -16.46 10.57 18.12
N LYS A 123 -17.68 10.16 18.49
CA LYS A 123 -18.24 10.39 19.83
C LYS A 123 -18.09 9.16 20.74
N PRO A 124 -17.99 9.39 22.07
CA PRO A 124 -18.06 8.34 23.08
C PRO A 124 -19.33 7.49 22.98
N GLY A 125 -19.27 6.27 23.50
CA GLY A 125 -20.45 5.40 23.62
C GLY A 125 -20.92 4.77 22.31
N THR A 126 -20.11 4.82 21.24
CA THR A 126 -20.50 4.24 19.93
C THR A 126 -20.75 2.72 20.02
N ASN A 127 -19.87 2.03 20.75
CA ASN A 127 -19.94 0.61 21.11
C ASN A 127 -19.29 0.42 22.49
N GLN A 128 -19.30 -0.81 23.03
CA GLN A 128 -18.81 -1.10 24.38
C GLN A 128 -17.31 -0.77 24.54
N LEU A 129 -16.46 -1.26 23.63
CA LEU A 129 -15.01 -0.99 23.62
C LEU A 129 -14.72 0.52 23.52
N ASN A 130 -15.39 1.21 22.60
CA ASN A 130 -15.30 2.65 22.42
C ASN A 130 -15.69 3.38 23.72
N LYS A 131 -16.77 2.98 24.40
CA LYS A 131 -17.16 3.55 25.69
C LYS A 131 -16.06 3.34 26.73
N GLN A 132 -15.56 2.12 26.90
CA GLN A 132 -14.49 1.80 27.87
C GLN A 132 -13.22 2.62 27.63
N ILE A 133 -12.84 2.83 26.36
CA ILE A 133 -11.72 3.71 25.98
C ILE A 133 -11.94 5.15 26.43
N PHE A 134 -13.12 5.71 26.18
CA PHE A 134 -13.42 7.09 26.60
C PHE A 134 -13.57 7.23 28.12
N ASP A 135 -14.12 6.22 28.79
CA ASP A 135 -14.24 6.18 30.25
C ASP A 135 -12.83 6.12 30.90
N ALA A 136 -11.88 5.37 30.33
CA ALA A 136 -10.52 5.19 30.87
C ALA A 136 -9.52 6.32 30.50
N VAL A 137 -9.70 7.02 29.38
CA VAL A 137 -8.81 8.14 28.97
C VAL A 137 -9.39 9.51 29.32
N GLY A 138 -10.70 9.60 29.55
CA GLY A 138 -11.39 10.84 29.92
C GLY A 138 -11.57 11.85 28.79
N SER A 139 -11.99 13.08 29.14
CA SER A 139 -12.43 14.11 28.18
C SER A 139 -11.35 14.53 27.18
N ARG A 140 -10.08 14.50 27.59
CA ARG A 140 -8.92 14.89 26.78
C ARG A 140 -8.87 14.15 25.43
N LEU A 141 -9.29 12.89 25.39
CA LEU A 141 -9.34 12.10 24.15
C LEU A 141 -10.35 12.67 23.15
N HIS A 142 -11.50 13.15 23.61
CA HIS A 142 -12.54 13.73 22.77
C HIS A 142 -12.16 15.12 22.25
N GLU A 143 -11.47 15.90 23.08
CA GLU A 143 -10.90 17.20 22.72
C GLU A 143 -9.80 17.04 21.65
N GLU A 144 -8.89 16.09 21.85
CA GLU A 144 -7.80 15.80 20.90
C GLU A 144 -8.32 15.25 19.57
N LEU A 145 -9.30 14.33 19.58
CA LEU A 145 -9.99 13.86 18.37
C LEU A 145 -10.58 15.02 17.57
N LYS A 146 -11.28 15.96 18.22
CA LYS A 146 -11.84 17.15 17.55
C LYS A 146 -10.77 18.09 17.02
N ARG A 147 -9.65 18.25 17.75
CA ARG A 147 -8.53 19.12 17.38
C ARG A 147 -7.81 18.60 16.13
N LEU A 148 -7.58 17.29 16.06
CA LEU A 148 -6.95 16.62 14.92
C LEU A 148 -7.91 16.45 13.73
N TYR A 149 -9.19 16.16 14.01
CA TYR A 149 -10.20 15.81 13.01
C TYR A 149 -11.48 16.67 13.20
N PRO A 150 -11.44 17.96 12.81
CA PRO A 150 -12.59 18.86 12.96
C PRO A 150 -13.74 18.57 11.97
N ASN A 151 -13.50 17.72 10.96
CA ASN A 151 -14.50 17.30 9.98
C ASN A 151 -15.06 15.91 10.34
N PRO A 152 -16.31 15.59 9.95
CA PRO A 152 -16.87 14.25 10.06
C PRO A 152 -15.93 13.16 9.52
N GLY A 153 -15.82 12.05 10.25
CA GLY A 153 -15.09 10.87 9.80
C GLY A 153 -15.77 10.22 8.61
N VAL A 154 -15.00 9.55 7.74
CA VAL A 154 -15.50 8.94 6.51
C VAL A 154 -15.35 7.43 6.57
N VAL A 155 -16.39 6.71 6.14
CA VAL A 155 -16.41 5.25 6.13
C VAL A 155 -15.24 4.69 5.30
N GLY A 156 -14.48 3.77 5.89
CA GLY A 156 -13.26 3.20 5.33
C GLY A 156 -11.97 3.94 5.68
N GLU A 157 -12.00 5.01 6.47
CA GLU A 157 -10.80 5.74 6.94
C GLU A 157 -10.42 5.38 8.39
N ALA A 158 -9.15 5.65 8.72
CA ALA A 158 -8.60 5.54 10.07
C ALA A 158 -8.21 6.92 10.62
N TYR A 159 -8.20 7.05 11.95
CA TYR A 159 -8.08 8.30 12.69
C TYR A 159 -7.24 8.05 13.96
N PRO A 160 -5.90 7.96 13.84
CA PRO A 160 -5.03 7.73 14.97
C PRO A 160 -4.92 8.92 15.91
N VAL A 161 -4.96 8.64 17.22
CA VAL A 161 -4.75 9.62 18.28
C VAL A 161 -3.78 9.05 19.31
N GLN A 162 -2.80 9.86 19.70
CA GLN A 162 -1.93 9.55 20.82
C GLN A 162 -2.66 9.80 22.14
N ILE A 163 -2.63 8.84 23.07
CA ILE A 163 -3.26 9.00 24.38
C ILE A 163 -2.31 9.69 25.38
N PRO A 164 -2.84 10.38 26.40
CA PRO A 164 -2.03 10.94 27.47
C PRO A 164 -1.23 9.87 28.22
N LYS A 165 0.04 10.15 28.52
CA LYS A 165 0.92 9.22 29.25
C LYS A 165 0.52 9.01 30.72
N ASP A 166 -0.33 9.88 31.25
CA ASP A 166 -0.92 9.81 32.58
C ASP A 166 -2.29 9.09 32.59
N SER A 167 -2.69 8.44 31.49
CA SER A 167 -3.90 7.59 31.45
C SER A 167 -3.61 6.16 31.89
N ASP A 168 -4.58 5.51 32.53
CA ASP A 168 -4.49 4.14 33.02
C ASP A 168 -4.12 3.15 31.90
N LEU A 169 -4.69 3.32 30.70
CA LEU A 169 -4.33 2.53 29.51
C LEU A 169 -2.86 2.66 29.09
N HIS A 170 -2.21 3.79 29.37
CA HIS A 170 -0.77 3.94 29.12
C HIS A 170 0.06 3.30 30.23
N ILE A 171 -0.29 3.57 31.49
CA ILE A 171 0.47 3.16 32.67
C ILE A 171 0.41 1.63 32.84
N ASP A 172 -0.79 1.08 32.87
CA ASP A 172 -1.03 -0.33 33.18
C ASP A 172 -0.77 -1.21 31.96
N GLU A 173 -1.26 -0.81 30.78
CA GLU A 173 -1.27 -1.65 29.57
C GLU A 173 -0.18 -1.30 28.53
N GLY A 174 0.49 -0.16 28.67
CA GLY A 174 1.53 0.28 27.72
C GLY A 174 1.00 0.80 26.38
N ILE A 175 -0.30 1.14 26.30
CA ILE A 175 -0.91 1.67 25.08
C ILE A 175 -0.42 3.11 24.86
N GLU A 176 0.07 3.42 23.66
CA GLU A 176 0.51 4.78 23.31
C GLU A 176 -0.48 5.47 22.36
N GLN A 177 -1.09 4.72 21.44
CA GLN A 177 -2.01 5.28 20.45
C GLN A 177 -3.23 4.39 20.20
N ILE A 178 -4.34 5.06 19.90
CA ILE A 178 -5.61 4.45 19.51
C ILE A 178 -5.92 4.85 18.08
N ILE A 179 -6.04 3.87 17.19
CA ILE A 179 -6.41 4.04 15.80
C ILE A 179 -7.93 3.88 15.70
N PHE A 180 -8.66 4.99 15.70
CA PHE A 180 -10.10 4.93 15.48
C PHE A 180 -10.40 4.61 14.02
N VAL A 181 -11.34 3.71 13.75
CA VAL A 181 -11.78 3.38 12.38
C VAL A 181 -13.27 3.62 12.22
N VAL A 182 -13.67 4.23 11.11
CA VAL A 182 -15.08 4.37 10.73
C VAL A 182 -15.42 3.25 9.77
N SER A 183 -15.94 2.15 10.31
CA SER A 183 -16.24 0.93 9.57
C SER A 183 -17.61 0.99 8.88
N PRO A 184 -17.87 0.19 7.82
CA PRO A 184 -19.20 0.15 7.20
C PRO A 184 -20.23 -0.44 8.16
N ASN A 185 -21.39 0.22 8.22
CA ASN A 185 -22.56 -0.26 8.94
C ASN A 185 -23.49 -1.07 8.04
N MET A 186 -23.93 -2.25 8.45
CA MET A 186 -25.04 -2.99 7.82
C MET A 186 -26.29 -3.07 8.71
N ASN A 187 -26.19 -2.72 10.00
CA ASN A 187 -27.30 -2.70 10.94
C ASN A 187 -28.28 -1.57 10.57
N PRO A 188 -29.53 -1.86 10.18
CA PRO A 188 -30.51 -0.85 9.75
C PRO A 188 -30.98 0.07 10.90
N SER A 189 -30.74 -0.32 12.15
CA SER A 189 -31.06 0.46 13.35
C SER A 189 -29.97 1.48 13.72
N ARG A 190 -28.88 1.55 12.95
CA ARG A 190 -27.75 2.47 13.15
C ARG A 190 -27.56 3.40 11.94
N PRO A 191 -26.90 4.56 12.10
CA PRO A 191 -26.69 5.50 10.99
C PRO A 191 -25.97 4.90 9.79
N ASP A 192 -26.27 5.43 8.61
CA ASP A 192 -25.56 5.16 7.34
C ASP A 192 -25.44 3.66 6.97
N PRO A 193 -26.53 2.87 7.01
CA PRO A 193 -26.50 1.46 6.62
C PRO A 193 -26.20 1.32 5.12
N VAL A 194 -25.29 0.42 4.75
CA VAL A 194 -24.87 0.16 3.37
C VAL A 194 -25.20 -1.27 2.93
N SER A 195 -25.54 -1.43 1.64
CA SER A 195 -25.78 -2.75 1.07
C SER A 195 -24.52 -3.63 1.10
N LEU A 196 -24.67 -4.95 1.23
CA LEU A 196 -23.55 -5.90 1.36
C LEU A 196 -22.46 -5.70 0.29
N GLY A 197 -22.83 -5.49 -0.97
CA GLY A 197 -21.86 -5.25 -2.05
C GLY A 197 -20.99 -4.01 -1.81
N LYS A 198 -21.58 -2.92 -1.31
CA LYS A 198 -20.85 -1.70 -0.96
C LYS A 198 -20.09 -1.84 0.37
N ALA A 199 -20.67 -2.55 1.32
CA ALA A 199 -20.06 -2.86 2.61
C ALA A 199 -18.75 -3.64 2.42
N LYS A 200 -18.70 -4.63 1.52
CA LYS A 200 -17.45 -5.36 1.18
C LYS A 200 -16.32 -4.44 0.71
N GLU A 201 -16.60 -3.50 -0.21
CA GLU A 201 -15.60 -2.51 -0.66
C GLU A 201 -15.07 -1.68 0.52
N LEU A 202 -15.98 -1.21 1.37
CA LEU A 202 -15.68 -0.32 2.49
C LEU A 202 -14.96 -1.04 3.63
N LEU A 203 -15.28 -2.32 3.91
CA LEU A 203 -14.60 -3.12 4.93
C LEU A 203 -13.16 -3.40 4.51
N LYS A 204 -12.94 -3.79 3.24
CA LYS A 204 -11.59 -3.92 2.67
C LYS A 204 -10.81 -2.61 2.79
N LYS A 205 -11.43 -1.47 2.46
CA LYS A 205 -10.83 -0.15 2.65
C LYS A 205 -10.49 0.14 4.12
N THR A 206 -11.39 -0.22 5.05
CA THR A 206 -11.19 -0.01 6.50
C THR A 206 -9.96 -0.77 7.02
N TYR A 207 -9.83 -2.06 6.69
CA TYR A 207 -8.65 -2.86 7.05
C TYR A 207 -7.36 -2.29 6.44
N HIS A 208 -7.39 -1.86 5.18
CA HIS A 208 -6.24 -1.19 4.58
C HIS A 208 -5.89 0.11 5.33
N SER A 209 -6.85 1.01 5.59
CA SER A 209 -6.59 2.28 6.30
C SER A 209 -6.04 2.05 7.71
N MET A 210 -6.58 1.07 8.44
CA MET A 210 -6.11 0.64 9.76
C MET A 210 -4.63 0.21 9.72
N LEU A 211 -4.30 -0.75 8.85
CA LEU A 211 -2.94 -1.31 8.79
C LEU A 211 -1.92 -0.30 8.27
N ASN A 212 -2.32 0.60 7.37
CA ASN A 212 -1.47 1.70 6.93
C ASN A 212 -1.27 2.75 8.03
N ALA A 213 -2.30 3.09 8.81
CA ALA A 213 -2.14 3.97 9.97
C ALA A 213 -1.13 3.38 10.97
N PHE A 214 -1.30 2.10 11.34
CA PHE A 214 -0.34 1.39 12.17
C PHE A 214 1.08 1.42 11.59
N TRP A 215 1.23 1.14 10.29
CA TRP A 215 2.52 1.11 9.63
C TRP A 215 3.26 2.45 9.68
N GLU A 216 2.61 3.54 9.26
CA GLU A 216 3.20 4.88 9.24
C GLU A 216 3.63 5.31 10.64
N LEU A 217 2.77 5.09 11.65
CA LEU A 217 3.06 5.43 13.04
C LEU A 217 4.23 4.60 13.60
N LYS A 218 4.27 3.29 13.32
CA LYS A 218 5.35 2.39 13.73
C LYS A 218 6.71 2.85 13.20
N ILE A 219 6.77 3.41 11.99
CA ILE A 219 8.00 3.94 11.39
C ILE A 219 8.26 5.42 11.74
N GLY A 220 7.44 6.03 12.58
CA GLY A 220 7.59 7.39 13.08
C GLY A 220 7.18 8.47 12.08
N GLN A 221 6.21 8.19 11.20
CA GLN A 221 5.63 9.15 10.26
C GLN A 221 4.24 9.61 10.69
N GLU A 222 3.86 10.83 10.31
CA GLU A 222 2.47 11.28 10.43
C GLU A 222 1.55 10.51 9.48
N TYR A 223 0.48 9.93 10.01
CA TYR A 223 -0.65 9.46 9.22
C TYR A 223 -1.73 10.55 9.15
N ARG A 224 -2.34 10.72 7.97
CA ARG A 224 -3.54 11.57 7.80
C ARG A 224 -4.60 10.82 6.99
N PRO A 225 -5.89 10.87 7.41
CA PRO A 225 -6.99 10.26 6.66
C PRO A 225 -7.08 10.89 5.26
N ILE A 226 -7.35 10.09 4.24
CA ILE A 226 -7.28 10.51 2.83
C ILE A 226 -8.28 11.65 2.54
N THR A 227 -9.39 11.67 3.26
CA THR A 227 -10.55 12.56 3.06
C THR A 227 -10.46 13.92 3.77
N THR A 228 -9.44 14.18 4.60
CA THR A 228 -9.29 15.49 5.27
C THR A 228 -8.81 16.60 4.33
N LYS A 229 -8.48 16.27 3.08
CA LYS A 229 -8.27 17.25 2.02
C LYS A 229 -9.57 17.50 1.25
N LYS A 230 -9.92 18.77 1.02
CA LYS A 230 -10.77 19.19 -0.12
C LYS A 230 -9.99 19.00 -1.43
N GLU A 231 -9.74 17.75 -1.82
CA GLU A 231 -9.20 17.39 -3.14
C GLU A 231 -10.18 16.43 -3.84
N LYS A 232 -10.51 16.75 -5.10
CA LYS A 232 -11.37 15.91 -5.94
C LYS A 232 -10.71 14.55 -6.12
N GLY A 233 -11.52 13.48 -6.03
CA GLY A 233 -11.06 12.09 -5.86
C GLY A 233 -9.85 11.70 -6.70
N SER A 234 -8.87 11.09 -6.05
CA SER A 234 -7.66 10.58 -6.69
C SER A 234 -8.04 9.45 -7.66
N ALA A 235 -7.38 9.42 -8.82
CA ALA A 235 -7.57 8.33 -9.79
C ALA A 235 -7.22 6.93 -9.23
N PHE A 236 -6.52 6.87 -8.09
CA PHE A 236 -6.19 5.63 -7.39
C PHE A 236 -7.43 4.94 -6.77
N ASP A 237 -8.42 5.71 -6.30
CA ASP A 237 -9.66 5.17 -5.70
C ASP A 237 -10.51 4.38 -6.71
N ILE A 238 -10.34 4.69 -8.00
CA ILE A 238 -11.00 4.01 -9.12
C ILE A 238 -10.28 2.68 -9.46
N LEU A 239 -8.96 2.63 -9.26
CA LEU A 239 -8.10 1.50 -9.62
C LEU A 239 -8.38 0.25 -8.76
N MET A 240 -8.45 0.44 -7.44
CA MET A 240 -8.49 -0.63 -6.44
C MET A 240 -9.80 -1.43 -6.39
N LYS A 241 -10.89 -0.93 -6.98
CA LYS A 241 -12.18 -1.66 -7.08
C LYS A 241 -12.12 -2.92 -7.95
N SER A 242 -11.02 -3.17 -8.64
CA SER A 242 -11.01 -4.04 -9.83
C SER A 242 -9.93 -5.13 -9.86
N ALA A 243 -9.33 -5.42 -8.70
CA ALA A 243 -8.13 -6.27 -8.55
C ALA A 243 -8.36 -7.62 -7.84
N SER A 244 -9.57 -7.93 -7.37
CA SER A 244 -9.87 -9.20 -6.69
C SER A 244 -10.17 -10.33 -7.68
N LYS A 245 -9.13 -10.98 -8.22
CA LYS A 245 -9.14 -12.40 -8.67
C LYS A 245 -7.73 -12.91 -9.04
N SER A 246 -7.52 -14.21 -8.78
CA SER A 246 -6.37 -15.08 -9.09
C SER A 246 -5.00 -14.80 -8.46
N SER A 247 -4.54 -15.83 -7.73
CA SER A 247 -3.20 -16.10 -7.15
C SER A 247 -2.26 -16.81 -8.17
N PHE A 248 -1.02 -17.29 -7.92
CA PHE A 248 -0.28 -17.72 -6.69
C PHE A 248 1.23 -17.96 -7.01
N LYS A 249 2.15 -17.90 -6.00
CA LYS A 249 3.48 -18.59 -5.87
C LYS A 249 4.63 -18.17 -6.86
N THR A 250 5.95 -18.25 -6.63
CA THR A 250 6.95 -18.42 -5.51
C THR A 250 8.38 -18.17 -6.07
N SER A 251 9.52 -17.95 -5.38
CA SER A 251 9.90 -17.57 -4.00
C SER A 251 11.44 -17.39 -3.86
N ALA A 252 11.91 -16.51 -2.95
CA ALA A 252 13.20 -16.57 -2.18
C ALA A 252 14.55 -16.34 -2.94
N GLU A 253 15.65 -15.80 -2.34
CA GLU A 253 15.94 -15.43 -0.94
C GLU A 253 17.08 -14.39 -0.74
N SER A 254 16.91 -13.47 0.22
CA SER A 254 17.87 -12.60 0.98
C SER A 254 19.21 -12.04 0.42
N SER A 255 19.48 -10.75 0.64
CA SER A 255 20.40 -10.28 1.73
C SER A 255 20.51 -8.75 1.94
N LYS A 256 20.72 -8.30 3.20
CA LYS A 256 20.53 -6.91 3.67
C LYS A 256 21.80 -6.03 3.67
N ARG A 257 21.66 -4.73 3.33
CA ARG A 257 22.47 -3.61 3.86
C ARG A 257 21.57 -2.41 4.22
N ILE A 258 22.02 -1.58 5.17
CA ILE A 258 21.22 -0.56 5.87
C ILE A 258 21.44 0.84 5.26
N LEU A 259 20.36 1.61 5.04
CA LEU A 259 20.39 3.03 4.66
C LEU A 259 19.24 3.83 5.34
N PRO A 260 19.30 5.17 5.39
CA PRO A 260 18.69 5.98 6.45
C PRO A 260 17.21 6.40 6.24
N LYS A 261 16.63 6.96 7.31
CA LYS A 261 15.24 7.44 7.41
C LYS A 261 14.93 8.58 6.41
N VAL A 262 13.86 8.41 5.62
CA VAL A 262 13.16 9.51 4.91
C VAL A 262 11.65 9.30 5.02
N GLY A 263 10.90 10.39 5.24
CA GLY A 263 9.44 10.36 5.40
C GLY A 263 8.66 10.33 4.07
N GLY A 264 7.47 9.74 4.11
CA GLY A 264 6.40 9.91 3.13
C GLY A 264 5.60 8.64 2.81
N LYS A 265 4.37 8.54 3.33
CA LYS A 265 3.17 7.96 2.71
C LYS A 265 3.29 6.52 2.19
N GLY A 266 2.89 5.56 3.03
CA GLY A 266 2.92 4.10 2.78
C GLY A 266 2.45 3.61 1.40
N TRP A 267 1.30 4.05 0.89
CA TRP A 267 0.77 3.56 -0.40
C TRP A 267 1.57 4.00 -1.63
N THR A 268 2.22 5.16 -1.58
CA THR A 268 3.10 5.55 -2.69
C THR A 268 4.34 4.66 -2.75
N ASN A 269 4.75 4.02 -1.66
CA ASN A 269 6.02 3.30 -1.55
C ASN A 269 5.97 1.84 -2.00
N VAL A 270 4.91 1.39 -2.67
CA VAL A 270 4.73 -0.02 -3.10
C VAL A 270 5.84 -0.58 -4.01
N LEU A 271 6.64 0.29 -4.64
CA LEU A 271 7.81 -0.14 -5.44
C LEU A 271 9.09 -0.30 -4.60
N LEU A 272 9.18 0.32 -3.42
CA LEU A 272 10.40 0.27 -2.57
C LEU A 272 10.80 -1.16 -2.15
N PRO A 273 9.87 -2.08 -1.79
CA PRO A 273 10.25 -3.45 -1.46
C PRO A 273 11.01 -4.17 -2.59
N TYR A 274 10.58 -4.00 -3.84
CA TYR A 274 11.28 -4.57 -5.01
C TYR A 274 12.67 -3.93 -5.22
N CYS A 275 12.85 -2.66 -4.87
CA CYS A 275 14.15 -1.99 -4.94
C CYS A 275 15.12 -2.49 -3.87
N GLN A 276 14.61 -2.72 -2.66
CA GLN A 276 15.40 -3.09 -1.49
C GLN A 276 15.82 -4.56 -1.53
N SER A 277 14.87 -5.46 -1.75
CA SER A 277 15.08 -6.92 -1.70
C SER A 277 14.37 -7.64 -2.86
N PRO A 278 14.73 -7.36 -4.13
CA PRO A 278 14.12 -7.99 -5.30
C PRO A 278 14.17 -9.53 -5.25
N GLU A 279 15.20 -10.10 -4.64
CA GLU A 279 15.40 -11.53 -4.44
C GLU A 279 14.31 -12.21 -3.57
N THR A 280 13.56 -11.43 -2.79
CA THR A 280 12.49 -11.97 -1.93
C THR A 280 11.16 -12.18 -2.68
N PHE A 281 11.05 -11.66 -3.90
CA PHE A 281 9.86 -11.74 -4.75
C PHE A 281 9.95 -12.92 -5.72
N PRO A 282 8.81 -13.49 -6.14
CA PRO A 282 8.81 -14.57 -7.12
C PRO A 282 9.25 -14.07 -8.51
N LYS A 283 9.82 -14.96 -9.33
CA LYS A 283 10.19 -14.66 -10.73
C LYS A 283 9.00 -14.29 -11.64
N SER A 284 7.77 -14.51 -11.17
CA SER A 284 6.54 -14.05 -11.79
C SER A 284 6.22 -12.57 -11.52
N GLU A 285 6.86 -11.95 -10.52
CA GLU A 285 6.78 -10.51 -10.22
C GLU A 285 8.07 -9.79 -10.66
N VAL A 286 9.25 -10.36 -10.39
CA VAL A 286 10.56 -9.80 -10.76
C VAL A 286 11.14 -10.50 -11.99
N TYR A 287 11.36 -9.73 -13.06
CA TYR A 287 11.96 -10.20 -14.32
C TYR A 287 13.49 -10.31 -14.23
N TYR A 288 14.12 -9.30 -13.63
CA TYR A 288 15.58 -9.17 -13.51
C TYR A 288 15.93 -8.23 -12.36
N TYR A 289 17.12 -8.38 -11.78
CA TYR A 289 17.73 -7.38 -10.92
C TYR A 289 19.25 -7.54 -10.91
N ASP A 290 19.93 -6.46 -10.56
CA ASP A 290 21.36 -6.41 -10.23
C ASP A 290 21.57 -5.48 -9.02
N ASP A 291 22.79 -5.02 -8.77
CA ASP A 291 23.08 -4.10 -7.66
C ASP A 291 22.57 -2.67 -7.89
N GLU A 292 22.27 -2.29 -9.14
CA GLU A 292 21.90 -0.92 -9.51
C GLU A 292 20.40 -0.74 -9.75
N LEU A 293 19.71 -1.76 -10.29
CA LEU A 293 18.30 -1.69 -10.68
C LEU A 293 17.55 -3.02 -10.53
N VAL A 294 16.21 -2.92 -10.56
CA VAL A 294 15.27 -4.03 -10.63
C VAL A 294 14.31 -3.80 -11.80
N ILE A 295 13.95 -4.89 -12.48
CA ILE A 295 12.92 -4.91 -13.52
C ILE A 295 11.79 -5.82 -13.04
N ILE A 296 10.59 -5.26 -12.93
CA ILE A 296 9.39 -5.99 -12.50
C ILE A 296 8.33 -5.99 -13.59
N TYR A 297 7.47 -7.00 -13.58
CA TYR A 297 6.22 -6.97 -14.35
C TYR A 297 5.24 -6.01 -13.67
N ASP A 298 4.57 -5.12 -14.43
CA ASP A 298 3.53 -4.26 -13.87
C ASP A 298 2.34 -5.13 -13.41
N LYS A 299 1.94 -5.02 -12.14
CA LYS A 299 0.83 -5.80 -11.54
C LYS A 299 -0.52 -5.58 -12.25
N TYR A 300 -0.66 -4.48 -13.00
CA TYR A 300 -1.86 -4.10 -13.75
C TYR A 300 -1.47 -3.68 -15.19
N PRO A 301 -0.90 -4.59 -16.01
CA PRO A 301 -0.20 -4.23 -17.24
C PRO A 301 -1.15 -3.56 -18.25
N LYS A 302 -0.79 -2.45 -18.90
CA LYS A 302 -1.74 -1.74 -19.81
C LYS A 302 -1.71 -2.21 -21.26
N ALA A 303 -0.79 -3.12 -21.60
CA ALA A 303 -0.64 -3.79 -22.90
C ALA A 303 -0.23 -5.26 -22.68
N LYS A 304 -0.05 -6.05 -23.76
CA LYS A 304 0.41 -7.45 -23.67
C LYS A 304 1.73 -7.61 -22.90
N LYS A 305 2.65 -6.66 -23.02
CA LYS A 305 3.90 -6.60 -22.25
C LYS A 305 4.02 -5.23 -21.60
N HIS A 306 4.10 -5.20 -20.27
CA HIS A 306 4.32 -3.96 -19.51
C HIS A 306 5.19 -4.27 -18.30
N LEU A 307 6.38 -3.69 -18.27
CA LEU A 307 7.37 -3.83 -17.22
C LEU A 307 7.78 -2.46 -16.69
N LEU A 308 8.31 -2.43 -15.47
CA LEU A 308 8.89 -1.25 -14.84
C LEU A 308 10.39 -1.52 -14.61
N VAL A 309 11.26 -0.67 -15.15
CA VAL A 309 12.69 -0.62 -14.84
C VAL A 309 12.87 0.45 -13.76
N ILE A 310 13.38 0.05 -12.59
CA ILE A 310 13.36 0.85 -11.37
C ILE A 310 14.79 0.87 -10.79
N PRO A 311 15.41 2.03 -10.55
CA PRO A 311 16.71 2.08 -9.89
C PRO A 311 16.57 1.57 -8.45
N ARG A 312 17.60 0.92 -7.91
CA ARG A 312 17.66 0.55 -6.47
C ARG A 312 18.06 1.75 -5.61
N LYS A 313 18.81 2.71 -6.17
CA LYS A 313 19.03 4.04 -5.57
C LYS A 313 17.68 4.74 -5.36
N TYR A 314 17.45 5.25 -4.15
CA TYR A 314 16.22 5.98 -3.83
C TYR A 314 16.15 7.33 -4.58
N ILE A 315 15.13 7.47 -5.43
CA ILE A 315 14.76 8.72 -6.12
C ILE A 315 13.24 8.79 -6.16
N ASP A 316 12.63 9.77 -5.50
CA ASP A 316 11.18 9.86 -5.26
C ASP A 316 10.36 9.76 -6.56
N ASN A 317 10.67 10.63 -7.52
CA ASN A 317 9.95 10.81 -8.77
C ASN A 317 10.88 11.45 -9.84
N ILE A 318 10.34 11.76 -11.01
CA ILE A 318 11.13 12.26 -12.15
C ILE A 318 11.71 13.67 -11.96
N GLU A 319 11.08 14.55 -11.17
CA GLU A 319 11.56 15.92 -10.95
C GLU A 319 12.77 15.96 -9.98
N GLU A 320 13.00 14.89 -9.22
CA GLU A 320 14.19 14.72 -8.39
C GLU A 320 15.46 14.38 -9.18
N LEU A 321 15.35 13.94 -10.44
CA LEU A 321 16.51 13.69 -11.29
C LEU A 321 17.28 14.99 -11.56
N LYS A 322 18.59 14.97 -11.35
CA LYS A 322 19.51 16.07 -11.66
C LYS A 322 20.57 15.62 -12.67
N LYS A 323 21.38 16.56 -13.18
CA LYS A 323 22.46 16.27 -14.16
C LYS A 323 23.40 15.13 -13.76
N GLN A 324 23.66 14.97 -12.46
CA GLN A 324 24.47 13.88 -11.89
C GLN A 324 23.86 12.48 -12.09
N ASP A 325 22.54 12.39 -12.28
CA ASP A 325 21.79 11.14 -12.46
C ASP A 325 21.69 10.73 -13.95
N LEU A 326 22.33 11.46 -14.87
CA LEU A 326 22.30 11.19 -16.30
C LEU A 326 22.81 9.77 -16.66
N GLN A 327 23.86 9.31 -15.98
CA GLN A 327 24.35 7.92 -16.14
C GLN A 327 23.34 6.88 -15.67
N LEU A 328 22.58 7.16 -14.60
CA LEU A 328 21.52 6.27 -14.13
C LEU A 328 20.39 6.18 -15.16
N VAL A 329 19.96 7.31 -15.75
CA VAL A 329 18.95 7.32 -16.81
C VAL A 329 19.42 6.51 -18.03
N ARG A 330 20.69 6.64 -18.43
CA ARG A 330 21.31 5.82 -19.49
C ARG A 330 21.29 4.32 -19.16
N ALA A 331 21.64 3.93 -17.93
CA ALA A 331 21.59 2.53 -17.50
C ALA A 331 20.16 1.95 -17.49
N LEU A 332 19.17 2.72 -17.02
CA LEU A 332 17.75 2.33 -17.07
C LEU A 332 17.30 2.10 -18.53
N LYS A 333 17.69 3.00 -19.45
CA LYS A 333 17.41 2.88 -20.89
C LYS A 333 18.03 1.64 -21.52
N GLU A 334 19.32 1.40 -21.28
CA GLU A 334 20.05 0.25 -21.83
C GLU A 334 19.39 -1.07 -21.43
N LYS A 335 19.08 -1.26 -20.13
CA LYS A 335 18.35 -2.45 -19.67
C LYS A 335 16.93 -2.52 -20.22
N GLY A 336 16.25 -1.39 -20.36
CA GLY A 336 14.95 -1.29 -21.02
C GLY A 336 15.01 -1.76 -22.48
N GLN A 337 16.06 -1.40 -23.20
CA GLN A 337 16.30 -1.84 -24.58
C GLN A 337 16.54 -3.35 -24.66
N CYS A 338 17.37 -3.92 -23.79
CA CYS A 338 17.58 -5.38 -23.71
C CYS A 338 16.27 -6.14 -23.43
N VAL A 339 15.38 -5.58 -22.60
CA VAL A 339 14.02 -6.13 -22.38
C VAL A 339 13.21 -6.08 -23.67
N ILE A 340 13.18 -4.94 -24.37
CA ILE A 340 12.44 -4.80 -25.64
C ILE A 340 12.92 -5.82 -26.67
N GLU A 341 14.23 -5.98 -26.85
CA GLU A 341 14.82 -6.91 -27.82
C GLU A 341 14.40 -8.35 -27.53
N LYS A 342 14.50 -8.79 -26.27
CA LYS A 342 14.07 -10.14 -25.87
C LYS A 342 12.55 -10.34 -26.01
N MET A 343 11.74 -9.34 -25.68
CA MET A 343 10.28 -9.42 -25.87
C MET A 343 9.87 -9.41 -27.35
N LYS A 344 10.66 -8.77 -28.24
CA LYS A 344 10.50 -8.84 -29.70
C LYS A 344 10.94 -10.18 -30.28
N GLN A 345 11.96 -10.83 -29.70
CA GLN A 345 12.31 -12.22 -30.05
C GLN A 345 11.17 -13.20 -29.69
N GLU A 346 10.50 -12.98 -28.55
CA GLU A 346 9.30 -13.76 -28.15
C GLU A 346 8.08 -13.48 -29.07
N ASN A 347 7.88 -12.24 -29.50
CA ASN A 347 6.81 -11.86 -30.43
C ASN A 347 7.20 -10.64 -31.29
N PRO A 348 7.61 -10.86 -32.56
CA PRO A 348 8.06 -9.78 -33.44
C PRO A 348 7.01 -8.71 -33.78
N LYS A 349 5.70 -9.00 -33.59
CA LYS A 349 4.63 -8.01 -33.80
C LYS A 349 4.59 -6.91 -32.73
N LEU A 350 5.31 -7.05 -31.62
CA LEU A 350 5.28 -6.08 -30.53
C LEU A 350 6.22 -4.90 -30.80
N PHE A 351 5.62 -3.74 -31.09
CA PHE A 351 6.28 -2.44 -30.96
C PHE A 351 6.27 -1.97 -29.49
N PHE A 352 7.26 -1.18 -29.09
CA PHE A 352 7.45 -0.75 -27.70
C PHE A 352 7.80 0.73 -27.62
N ARG A 353 7.44 1.37 -26.50
CA ARG A 353 8.05 2.61 -26.01
C ARG A 353 8.66 2.37 -24.65
N MET A 354 9.69 3.15 -24.31
CA MET A 354 10.24 3.23 -22.96
C MET A 354 10.25 4.68 -22.48
N GLY A 355 9.88 4.92 -21.23
CA GLY A 355 9.73 6.28 -20.73
C GLY A 355 9.00 6.38 -19.40
N PHE A 356 8.64 7.60 -19.03
CA PHE A 356 8.15 7.96 -17.71
C PHE A 356 6.83 8.73 -17.81
N HIS A 357 6.02 8.68 -16.75
CA HIS A 357 4.90 9.61 -16.61
C HIS A 357 5.41 10.98 -16.10
N ALA A 358 4.99 12.07 -16.75
CA ALA A 358 5.34 13.43 -16.35
C ALA A 358 4.89 13.78 -14.93
N VAL A 359 3.73 13.26 -14.50
CA VAL A 359 3.25 13.37 -13.11
C VAL A 359 3.00 11.94 -12.58
N PRO A 360 4.02 11.28 -12.00
CA PRO A 360 3.92 9.87 -11.62
C PRO A 360 2.92 9.65 -10.46
N GLY A 361 2.21 8.52 -10.52
CA GLY A 361 1.20 8.15 -9.52
C GLY A 361 1.71 7.27 -8.37
N LEU A 362 2.96 6.82 -8.45
CA LEU A 362 3.63 5.95 -7.46
C LEU A 362 5.03 6.49 -7.18
N ARG A 363 5.56 6.15 -6.00
CA ARG A 363 6.99 6.22 -5.68
C ARG A 363 7.58 4.80 -5.77
N GLN A 364 8.87 4.63 -5.97
CA GLN A 364 9.83 5.66 -6.36
C GLN A 364 9.86 5.81 -7.89
N LEU A 365 10.78 6.60 -8.44
CA LEU A 365 11.04 6.72 -9.87
C LEU A 365 11.03 5.35 -10.58
N HIS A 366 10.27 5.22 -11.66
CA HIS A 366 10.16 4.01 -12.46
C HIS A 366 10.00 4.36 -13.94
N MET A 367 10.79 3.72 -14.80
CA MET A 367 10.64 3.79 -16.25
C MET A 367 9.74 2.66 -16.71
N HIS A 368 8.66 2.98 -17.42
CA HIS A 368 7.83 1.98 -18.09
C HIS A 368 8.54 1.47 -19.34
N VAL A 369 8.49 0.16 -19.57
CA VAL A 369 8.75 -0.50 -20.86
C VAL A 369 7.43 -1.15 -21.26
N ILE A 370 6.78 -0.63 -22.30
CA ILE A 370 5.38 -0.98 -22.62
C ILE A 370 5.18 -1.21 -24.12
N SER A 371 4.56 -2.33 -24.46
CA SER A 371 4.19 -2.63 -25.84
C SER A 371 3.02 -1.76 -26.30
N GLN A 372 3.00 -1.37 -27.57
CA GLN A 372 2.05 -0.40 -28.11
C GLN A 372 0.73 -1.02 -28.58
N ASP A 373 0.52 -2.33 -28.39
CA ASP A 373 -0.77 -2.96 -28.68
C ASP A 373 -1.90 -2.46 -27.75
N PHE A 374 -1.56 -2.15 -26.48
CA PHE A 374 -2.51 -1.77 -25.42
C PHE A 374 -3.70 -2.74 -25.23
N ILE A 375 -3.59 -3.99 -25.69
CA ILE A 375 -4.60 -5.05 -25.51
C ILE A 375 -4.39 -5.67 -24.13
N SER A 376 -5.12 -5.15 -23.15
CA SER A 376 -5.08 -5.68 -21.78
C SER A 376 -6.43 -5.54 -21.05
N PRO A 377 -6.83 -6.52 -20.22
CA PRO A 377 -7.91 -6.37 -19.25
C PRO A 377 -7.73 -5.19 -18.27
N SER A 378 -6.49 -4.75 -18.00
CA SER A 378 -6.17 -3.64 -17.08
C SER A 378 -6.19 -2.25 -17.73
N LEU A 379 -6.30 -2.16 -19.06
CA LEU A 379 -6.74 -0.94 -19.73
C LEU A 379 -8.26 -0.81 -19.54
N LYS A 380 -8.68 0.04 -18.59
CA LYS A 380 -10.09 0.16 -18.14
C LYS A 380 -10.67 1.57 -18.29
N HIS A 381 -9.86 2.62 -18.24
CA HIS A 381 -10.33 4.01 -18.15
C HIS A 381 -9.53 4.96 -19.03
N LYS A 382 -10.16 6.08 -19.43
CA LYS A 382 -9.56 7.14 -20.24
C LYS A 382 -8.20 7.62 -19.73
N LYS A 383 -8.03 7.76 -18.40
CA LYS A 383 -6.73 8.12 -17.81
C LYS A 383 -5.63 7.08 -18.11
N HIS A 384 -5.95 5.78 -18.12
CA HIS A 384 -4.96 4.74 -18.44
C HIS A 384 -4.55 4.80 -19.92
N TRP A 385 -5.42 5.27 -20.81
CA TRP A 385 -5.07 5.50 -22.20
C TRP A 385 -4.17 6.73 -22.33
N ASN A 386 -4.73 7.89 -21.96
CA ASN A 386 -4.09 9.18 -22.15
C ASN A 386 -2.74 9.30 -21.41
N SER A 387 -2.49 8.52 -20.35
CA SER A 387 -1.19 8.54 -19.67
C SER A 387 -0.05 7.93 -20.49
N PHE A 388 -0.33 7.05 -21.45
CA PHE A 388 0.68 6.45 -22.33
C PHE A 388 0.65 6.99 -23.77
N THR A 389 -0.49 7.56 -24.22
CA THR A 389 -0.72 7.97 -25.62
C THR A 389 -0.85 9.48 -25.82
N THR A 390 -0.38 10.29 -24.86
CA THR A 390 -0.22 11.75 -24.98
C THR A 390 1.15 12.16 -24.46
N GLU A 391 1.51 13.44 -24.54
CA GLU A 391 2.75 13.99 -23.95
C GLU A 391 2.88 13.80 -22.43
N PHE A 392 1.83 13.30 -21.75
CA PHE A 392 1.94 12.79 -20.38
C PHE A 392 2.96 11.65 -20.26
N PHE A 393 3.19 10.89 -21.33
CA PHE A 393 4.28 9.92 -21.43
C PHE A 393 5.50 10.57 -22.07
N LYS A 394 6.60 10.58 -21.33
CA LYS A 394 7.89 11.17 -21.70
C LYS A 394 8.86 10.07 -22.05
N ASP A 395 9.21 9.96 -23.33
CA ASP A 395 10.17 8.94 -23.79
C ASP A 395 11.53 9.18 -23.12
N ALA A 396 12.27 8.10 -22.85
CA ALA A 396 13.48 8.19 -22.04
C ALA A 396 14.59 9.03 -22.73
N GLU A 397 14.59 9.11 -24.05
CA GLU A 397 15.39 10.03 -24.88
C GLU A 397 15.08 11.51 -24.58
N GLU A 398 13.81 11.89 -24.41
CA GLU A 398 13.41 13.26 -24.06
C GLU A 398 13.96 13.62 -22.67
N ILE A 399 13.83 12.69 -21.72
CA ILE A 399 14.28 12.86 -20.33
C ILE A 399 15.80 12.96 -20.22
N GLU A 400 16.54 12.11 -20.95
CA GLU A 400 18.00 12.19 -21.03
C GLU A 400 18.45 13.55 -21.57
N LYS A 401 17.85 14.00 -22.69
CA LYS A 401 18.18 15.28 -23.31
C LYS A 401 17.88 16.48 -22.40
N ILE A 402 16.73 16.50 -21.72
CA ILE A 402 16.38 17.55 -20.75
C ILE A 402 17.42 17.64 -19.63
N LEU A 403 17.89 16.50 -19.10
CA LEU A 403 18.92 16.46 -18.05
C LEU A 403 20.30 16.88 -18.55
N GLU A 404 20.67 16.53 -19.79
CA GLU A 404 21.94 16.92 -20.39
C GLU A 404 22.01 18.43 -20.65
N GLU A 405 20.95 19.01 -21.23
CA GLU A 405 20.84 20.43 -21.55
C GLU A 405 20.61 21.33 -20.32
N ARG A 406 19.62 20.97 -19.47
CA ARG A 406 19.11 21.86 -18.41
C ARG A 406 19.51 21.44 -17.00
N GLY A 407 19.88 20.18 -16.80
CA GLY A 407 20.33 19.64 -15.51
C GLY A 407 19.26 19.41 -14.46
N GLU A 408 18.00 19.75 -14.72
CA GLU A 408 16.83 19.46 -13.89
C GLU A 408 15.57 19.25 -14.75
N ILE A 409 14.58 18.56 -14.19
CA ILE A 409 13.26 18.33 -14.79
C ILE A 409 12.20 19.04 -13.96
N LYS A 410 11.33 19.81 -14.62
CA LYS A 410 10.15 20.45 -14.02
C LYS A 410 8.99 20.40 -15.02
N PHE A 411 7.82 19.96 -14.57
CA PHE A 411 6.63 19.84 -15.39
C PHE A 411 5.48 20.70 -14.85
N ASN A 412 4.74 21.36 -15.74
CA ASN A 412 3.50 22.03 -15.34
C ASN A 412 2.44 20.97 -15.03
N LYS A 413 2.28 20.68 -13.74
CA LYS A 413 1.36 19.64 -13.26
C LYS A 413 -0.08 19.81 -13.76
N GLU A 414 -0.61 21.03 -13.79
CA GLU A 414 -1.98 21.28 -14.26
C GLU A 414 -2.13 20.97 -15.76
N TYR A 415 -1.16 21.38 -16.58
CA TYR A 415 -1.13 21.04 -18.01
C TYR A 415 -1.20 19.53 -18.23
N TYR A 416 -0.30 18.78 -17.61
CA TYR A 416 -0.25 17.32 -17.75
C TYR A 416 -1.48 16.61 -17.15
N GLU A 417 -2.02 17.08 -16.02
CA GLU A 417 -3.27 16.55 -15.47
C GLU A 417 -4.49 16.83 -16.35
N ASN A 418 -4.46 17.89 -17.17
CA ASN A 418 -5.50 18.17 -18.16
C ASN A 418 -5.41 17.26 -19.40
N LEU A 419 -4.21 16.88 -19.86
CA LEU A 419 -4.05 15.88 -20.94
C LEU A 419 -4.74 14.56 -20.62
N LEU A 420 -4.74 14.13 -19.36
CA LEU A 420 -5.42 12.91 -18.91
C LEU A 420 -6.95 12.94 -19.10
N LYS A 421 -7.56 14.13 -19.24
CA LYS A 421 -9.01 14.34 -19.42
C LYS A 421 -9.43 14.38 -20.90
N SER A 422 -8.47 14.53 -21.82
CA SER A 422 -8.67 14.66 -23.27
C SER A 422 -9.58 13.60 -23.89
N PRO A 423 -10.26 13.89 -25.00
CA PRO A 423 -10.96 12.87 -25.80
C PRO A 423 -10.05 11.70 -26.18
N LEU A 424 -10.62 10.50 -26.30
CA LEU A 424 -9.84 9.35 -26.76
C LEU A 424 -9.51 9.52 -28.24
N LYS A 425 -8.25 9.34 -28.59
CA LYS A 425 -7.74 9.23 -29.97
C LYS A 425 -6.98 7.93 -30.10
N CYS A 426 -7.10 7.22 -31.22
CA CYS A 426 -6.20 6.11 -31.50
C CYS A 426 -4.77 6.67 -31.70
N HIS A 427 -3.76 5.85 -31.39
CA HIS A 427 -2.35 6.24 -31.58
C HIS A 427 -1.77 5.69 -32.89
N LEU A 428 -2.57 4.92 -33.65
CA LEU A 428 -2.20 4.28 -34.91
C LEU A 428 -2.91 4.90 -36.13
N CYS A 429 -4.05 5.58 -35.95
CA CYS A 429 -4.82 6.15 -37.06
C CYS A 429 -5.79 7.26 -36.62
N ASP A 430 -6.25 8.07 -37.59
CA ASP A 430 -7.12 9.24 -37.38
C ASP A 430 -8.64 8.93 -37.43
N THR A 431 -9.06 7.82 -36.83
CA THR A 431 -10.49 7.43 -36.77
C THR A 431 -11.32 8.50 -36.06
N LYS A 432 -12.49 8.86 -36.63
CA LYS A 432 -13.37 9.91 -36.07
C LYS A 432 -13.89 9.55 -34.67
N SER A 433 -13.49 10.35 -33.68
CA SER A 433 -13.94 10.42 -32.28
C SER A 433 -14.38 9.11 -31.62
N ILE A 434 -13.43 8.40 -31.00
CA ILE A 434 -13.73 7.29 -30.09
C ILE A 434 -14.25 7.88 -28.76
N LYS A 435 -15.42 7.43 -28.29
CA LYS A 435 -16.07 8.00 -27.09
C LYS A 435 -15.78 7.20 -25.82
N PHE A 436 -15.83 5.88 -25.88
CA PHE A 436 -15.69 5.01 -24.71
C PHE A 436 -14.50 4.04 -24.84
N ILE A 437 -14.04 3.52 -23.69
CA ILE A 437 -12.92 2.56 -23.66
C ILE A 437 -13.27 1.20 -24.30
N PRO A 438 -14.48 0.63 -24.18
CA PRO A 438 -14.83 -0.59 -24.90
C PRO A 438 -14.65 -0.47 -26.41
N ASP A 439 -15.14 0.63 -27.00
CA ASP A 439 -14.99 0.94 -28.43
C ASP A 439 -13.50 1.01 -28.82
N LEU A 440 -12.69 1.71 -28.01
CA LEU A 440 -11.24 1.81 -28.20
C LEU A 440 -10.57 0.45 -28.18
N LYS A 441 -10.94 -0.43 -27.24
CA LYS A 441 -10.31 -1.75 -27.10
C LYS A 441 -10.65 -2.66 -28.27
N LYS A 442 -11.91 -2.67 -28.72
CA LYS A 442 -12.29 -3.36 -29.96
C LYS A 442 -11.47 -2.85 -31.15
N HIS A 443 -11.33 -1.52 -31.27
CA HIS A 443 -10.55 -0.90 -32.33
C HIS A 443 -9.05 -1.27 -32.30
N LEU A 444 -8.46 -1.42 -31.10
CA LEU A 444 -7.07 -1.88 -30.97
C LEU A 444 -6.91 -3.37 -31.30
N GLU A 445 -7.93 -4.19 -31.05
CA GLU A 445 -7.96 -5.59 -31.49
C GLU A 445 -8.10 -5.70 -33.02
N GLU A 446 -8.82 -4.78 -33.68
CA GLU A 446 -8.87 -4.67 -35.15
C GLU A 446 -7.45 -4.42 -35.70
N HIS A 447 -6.76 -3.36 -35.24
CA HIS A 447 -5.35 -3.08 -35.62
C HIS A 447 -4.42 -4.28 -35.41
N TRP A 448 -4.53 -4.97 -34.28
CA TRP A 448 -3.67 -6.11 -33.94
C TRP A 448 -3.90 -7.35 -34.83
N ASN A 449 -5.11 -7.51 -35.37
CA ASN A 449 -5.44 -8.61 -36.26
C ASN A 449 -5.07 -8.31 -37.74
N GLU A 450 -4.98 -7.02 -38.10
CA GLU A 450 -4.59 -6.55 -39.43
C GLU A 450 -3.06 -6.46 -39.63
N SER A 451 -2.29 -6.33 -38.54
CA SER A 451 -0.81 -6.23 -38.53
C SER A 451 -0.08 -7.55 -38.30
#